data_AF-A0A7X9G023-F1
#
_entry.id   AF-A0A7X9G023-F1
#
_cell.length_a   1.000
_cell.length_b   1.000
_cell.length_c   1.000
_cell.angle_alpha   90.00
_cell.angle_beta   90.00
_cell.angle_gamma   90.00
#
_symmetry.space_group_name_H-M   'P 1'
#
loop_
_entity.id
_entity.type
_entity.pdbx_description
1 polymer ?
#
loop_
_entity_poly.entity_id
_entity_poly.type
_entity_poly.pdbx_seq_one_letter_code
_entity_poly.pdbx_strand_id
1 'polypeptide(L)'
;MIVKMSKITMLGLEDQREALIAGLMNIGAVEISSVDAGELEEPVENPDVQQELANVENRISDVRAALDILNRYCPEKKSMFSGRWELTGSELAGLLRDQNRIWDAVKEVNDGENEIIRIKTEENRIENLKSSLIPWKEYPVPLETAG
;
A
#
# COMPACT_ATOMS: atom_id res chain seq x y z
N MET A 1 6.39 -8.70 33.57
CA MET A 1 5.49 -8.16 34.60
C MET A 1 4.16 -7.88 33.91
N ILE A 2 3.06 -8.49 34.36
CA ILE A 2 1.73 -8.26 33.78
C ILE A 2 1.11 -7.08 34.52
N VAL A 3 0.69 -6.05 33.79
CA VAL A 3 0.05 -4.85 34.37
C VAL A 3 -1.45 -5.13 34.51
N LYS A 4 -2.06 -4.71 35.62
CA LYS A 4 -3.51 -4.83 35.82
C LYS A 4 -4.23 -3.83 34.90
N MET A 5 -4.95 -4.32 33.90
CA MET A 5 -5.73 -3.51 32.96
C MET A 5 -7.13 -3.22 33.53
N SER A 6 -7.65 -2.01 33.27
CA SER A 6 -9.02 -1.62 33.61
C SER A 6 -9.86 -1.56 32.35
N LYS A 7 -11.02 -2.23 32.34
CA LYS A 7 -12.01 -2.11 31.25
C LYS A 7 -12.76 -0.79 31.44
N ILE A 8 -12.86 0.01 30.37
CA ILE A 8 -13.64 1.24 30.33
C ILE A 8 -14.71 1.10 29.25
N THR A 9 -15.91 1.62 29.52
CA THR A 9 -16.99 1.74 28.54
C THR A 9 -17.30 3.24 28.41
N MET A 10 -17.35 3.74 27.17
CA MET A 10 -17.72 5.13 26.90
C MET A 10 -18.98 5.19 26.06
N LEU A 11 -19.79 6.20 26.36
CA LEU A 11 -20.99 6.56 25.62
C LEU A 11 -20.75 7.97 25.07
N GLY A 12 -21.03 8.17 23.78
CA GLY A 12 -20.84 9.43 23.10
C GLY A 12 -21.92 9.63 22.06
N LEU A 13 -22.02 10.86 21.55
CA LEU A 13 -22.88 11.16 20.43
C LEU A 13 -22.21 10.69 19.13
N GLU A 14 -23.01 10.28 18.16
CA GLU A 14 -22.56 9.75 16.87
C GLU A 14 -21.68 10.75 16.11
N ASP A 15 -22.03 12.04 16.15
CA ASP A 15 -21.27 13.14 15.55
C ASP A 15 -19.89 13.37 16.20
N GLN A 16 -19.69 12.89 17.43
CA GLN A 16 -18.43 12.99 18.16
C GLN A 16 -17.55 11.73 18.06
N ARG A 17 -18.05 10.65 17.45
CA ARG A 17 -17.39 9.35 17.42
C ARG A 17 -15.94 9.44 16.92
N GLU A 18 -15.72 10.07 15.77
CA GLU A 18 -14.39 10.18 15.17
C GLU A 18 -13.41 10.96 16.06
N ALA A 19 -13.85 12.12 16.57
CA ALA A 19 -13.03 12.94 17.45
C ALA A 19 -12.64 12.21 18.74
N LEU A 20 -13.57 11.42 19.30
CA LEU A 20 -13.35 10.63 20.50
C LEU A 20 -12.38 9.47 20.25
N ILE A 21 -12.56 8.71 19.17
CA ILE A 21 -11.64 7.62 18.78
C ILE A 21 -10.25 8.18 18.50
N ALA A 22 -10.14 9.26 17.73
CA ALA A 22 -8.87 9.91 17.44
C ALA A 22 -8.18 10.40 18.73
N GLY A 23 -8.94 10.97 19.67
CA GLY A 23 -8.43 11.37 20.98
C GLY A 23 -7.84 10.20 21.77
N LEU A 24 -8.56 9.07 21.83
CA LEU A 24 -8.07 7.84 22.49
C LEU A 24 -6.81 7.28 21.83
N MET A 25 -6.79 7.22 20.49
CA MET A 25 -5.64 6.73 19.73
C MET A 25 -4.41 7.62 19.95
N ASN A 26 -4.58 8.95 20.02
CA ASN A 26 -3.50 9.90 20.30
C ASN A 26 -2.93 9.75 21.71
N ILE A 27 -3.77 9.41 22.70
CA ILE A 27 -3.30 9.12 24.07
C ILE A 27 -2.47 7.82 24.09
N GLY A 28 -2.85 6.82 23.27
CA GLY A 28 -2.10 5.57 23.12
C GLY A 28 -2.09 4.67 24.36
N ALA A 29 -2.91 4.97 25.37
CA ALA A 29 -2.97 4.24 26.64
C ALA A 29 -4.16 3.27 26.73
N VAL A 30 -4.95 3.15 25.66
CA VAL A 30 -6.18 2.35 25.62
C VAL A 30 -6.15 1.42 24.41
N GLU A 31 -6.56 0.18 24.63
CA GLU A 31 -6.86 -0.77 23.57
C GLU A 31 -8.35 -0.65 23.22
N ILE A 32 -8.66 -0.37 21.96
CA ILE A 32 -10.05 -0.26 21.47
C ILE A 32 -10.42 -1.61 20.88
N SER A 33 -11.38 -2.30 21.50
CA SER A 33 -11.96 -3.54 21.00
C SER A 33 -13.33 -3.28 20.39
N SER A 34 -13.66 -4.03 19.33
CA SER A 34 -15.04 -4.10 18.83
C SER A 34 -15.89 -4.83 19.87
N VAL A 35 -17.06 -4.28 20.17
CA VAL A 35 -18.06 -4.97 20.98
C VAL A 35 -18.87 -5.86 20.04
N ASP A 36 -18.89 -7.17 20.30
CA ASP A 36 -19.68 -8.10 19.50
C ASP A 36 -21.18 -7.78 19.63
N ALA A 37 -21.90 -7.93 18.51
CA ALA A 37 -23.35 -7.78 18.45
C ALA A 37 -24.02 -8.85 19.32
N GLY A 38 -24.21 -8.54 20.60
CA GLY A 38 -24.74 -9.45 21.61
C GLY A 38 -24.30 -9.14 23.05
N GLU A 39 -23.24 -8.34 23.25
CA GLU A 39 -22.86 -7.87 24.59
C GLU A 39 -23.66 -6.65 25.08
N LEU A 40 -24.43 -6.01 24.20
CA LEU A 40 -25.25 -4.84 24.52
C LEU A 40 -26.74 -5.20 24.36
N GLU A 41 -27.55 -4.82 25.35
CA GLU A 41 -28.99 -5.10 25.39
C GLU A 41 -29.77 -4.38 24.27
N GLU A 42 -29.20 -3.31 23.72
CA GLU A 42 -29.76 -2.55 22.60
C GLU A 42 -29.03 -2.85 21.29
N PRO A 43 -29.74 -2.89 20.15
CA PRO A 43 -29.12 -3.05 18.84
C PRO A 43 -28.26 -1.82 18.53
N VAL A 44 -26.97 -1.90 18.85
CA VAL A 44 -25.99 -0.90 18.42
C VAL A 44 -25.69 -1.17 16.95
N GLU A 45 -26.11 -0.24 16.09
CA GLU A 45 -25.69 -0.26 14.69
C GLU A 45 -24.19 0.05 14.62
N ASN A 46 -23.42 -0.87 14.04
CA ASN A 46 -22.03 -0.60 13.70
C ASN A 46 -21.98 0.21 12.41
N PRO A 47 -21.20 1.29 12.35
CA PRO A 47 -21.04 2.06 11.11
C PRO A 47 -20.40 1.18 10.03
N ASP A 48 -20.98 1.18 8.83
CA ASP A 48 -20.37 0.52 7.68
C ASP A 48 -19.19 1.35 7.16
N VAL A 49 -18.00 0.96 7.59
CA VAL A 49 -16.73 1.59 7.20
C VAL A 49 -15.94 0.73 6.20
N GLN A 50 -16.54 -0.31 5.61
CA GLN A 50 -15.83 -1.26 4.75
C GLN A 50 -15.18 -0.59 3.54
N GLN A 51 -15.87 0.36 2.91
CA GLN A 51 -15.36 1.07 1.75
C GLN A 51 -14.18 1.99 2.11
N GLU A 52 -14.26 2.69 3.24
CA GLU A 52 -13.18 3.54 3.74
C GLU A 52 -11.95 2.73 4.13
N LEU A 53 -12.17 1.59 4.79
CA LEU A 53 -11.12 0.63 5.12
C LEU A 53 -10.40 0.15 3.86
N ALA A 54 -11.16 -0.30 2.85
CA ALA A 54 -10.59 -0.75 1.59
C ALA A 54 -9.78 0.35 0.89
N ASN A 55 -10.25 1.60 0.92
CA ASN A 55 -9.51 2.74 0.37
C ASN A 55 -8.18 2.96 1.10
N VAL A 56 -8.15 2.86 2.43
CA VAL A 56 -6.92 2.98 3.23
C VAL A 56 -5.98 1.80 2.97
N GLU A 57 -6.49 0.58 2.88
CA GLU A 57 -5.70 -0.62 2.57
C GLU A 57 -5.04 -0.53 1.19
N ASN A 58 -5.79 -0.09 0.17
CA ASN A 58 -5.24 0.15 -1.17
C ASN A 58 -4.10 1.17 -1.14
N ARG A 59 -4.30 2.29 -0.44
CA ARG A 59 -3.27 3.34 -0.26
C ARG A 59 -2.02 2.80 0.44
N ILE A 60 -2.17 1.95 1.45
CA ILE A 60 -1.05 1.29 2.13
C ILE A 60 -0.32 0.35 1.16
N SER A 61 -1.07 -0.41 0.36
CA SER A 61 -0.54 -1.31 -0.64
C SER A 61 0.29 -0.57 -1.70
N ASP A 62 -0.23 0.55 -2.23
CA ASP A 62 0.46 1.37 -3.23
C ASP A 62 1.80 1.92 -2.72
N VAL A 63 1.83 2.40 -1.47
CA VAL A 63 3.05 2.89 -0.83
C VAL A 63 4.05 1.75 -0.60
N ARG A 64 3.57 0.57 -0.17
CA ARG A 64 4.43 -0.61 0.00
C ARG A 64 5.06 -1.05 -1.32
N ALA A 65 4.26 -1.12 -2.38
CA ALA A 65 4.74 -1.45 -3.71
C ALA A 65 5.84 -0.47 -4.17
N ALA A 66 5.60 0.84 -4.02
CA ALA A 66 6.58 1.85 -4.38
C ALA A 66 7.89 1.71 -3.56
N LEU A 67 7.80 1.46 -2.25
CA LEU A 67 8.98 1.24 -1.41
C LEU A 67 9.76 -0.03 -1.80
N ASP A 68 9.06 -1.10 -2.16
CA ASP A 68 9.69 -2.35 -2.61
C ASP A 68 10.40 -2.17 -3.96
N ILE A 69 9.79 -1.40 -4.89
CA ILE A 69 10.40 -1.01 -6.16
C ILE A 69 11.68 -0.19 -5.90
N LEU A 70 11.59 0.85 -5.07
CA LEU A 70 12.75 1.67 -4.72
C LEU A 70 13.86 0.84 -4.08
N ASN A 71 13.52 -0.08 -3.18
CA ASN A 71 14.50 -0.96 -2.56
C ASN A 71 15.18 -1.91 -3.56
N ARG A 72 14.49 -2.29 -4.64
CA ARG A 72 15.06 -3.14 -5.71
C ARG A 72 16.06 -2.37 -6.58
N TYR A 73 15.74 -1.14 -6.97
CA TYR A 73 16.55 -0.37 -7.93
C TYR A 73 17.53 0.62 -7.28
N CYS A 74 17.20 1.16 -6.12
CA CYS A 74 18.01 2.12 -5.36
C CYS A 74 17.97 1.79 -3.85
N PRO A 75 18.57 0.65 -3.43
CA PRO A 75 18.57 0.27 -2.02
C PRO A 75 19.35 1.28 -1.19
N GLU A 76 18.69 1.86 -0.19
CA GLU A 76 19.34 2.72 0.78
C GLU A 76 20.01 1.87 1.88
N LYS A 77 21.25 2.19 2.24
CA LYS A 77 21.98 1.46 3.28
C LYS A 77 21.36 1.77 4.64
N LYS A 78 20.57 0.83 5.17
CA LYS A 78 20.10 0.89 6.55
C LYS A 78 21.29 0.65 7.49
N SER A 79 21.54 1.60 8.38
CA SER A 79 22.54 1.42 9.44
C SER A 79 22.11 0.27 10.35
N MET A 80 23.00 -0.67 10.66
CA MET A 80 22.72 -1.77 11.60
C MET A 80 22.32 -1.29 13.01
N PHE A 81 22.58 0.00 13.31
CA PHE A 81 22.28 0.64 14.59
C PHE A 81 21.33 1.84 14.44
N SER A 82 20.58 1.96 13.34
CA SER A 82 19.53 2.97 13.28
C SER A 82 18.46 2.64 14.32
N GLY A 83 18.35 3.47 15.35
CA GLY A 83 17.22 3.43 16.28
C GLY A 83 15.90 3.58 15.53
N ARG A 84 14.79 3.21 16.18
CA ARG A 84 13.46 3.47 15.64
C ARG A 84 13.34 4.98 15.41
N TRP A 85 12.93 5.39 14.23
CA TRP A 85 12.68 6.80 13.94
C TRP A 85 11.61 7.30 14.93
N GLU A 86 11.97 8.25 15.79
CA GLU A 86 11.02 8.94 16.66
C GLU A 86 10.49 10.14 15.90
N LEU A 87 9.20 10.12 15.57
CA LEU A 87 8.51 11.19 14.86
C LEU A 87 7.42 11.72 15.79
N THR A 88 7.47 13.02 16.10
CA THR A 88 6.40 13.68 16.86
C THR A 88 5.18 13.92 15.96
N GLY A 89 4.01 14.04 16.57
CA GLY A 89 2.77 14.33 15.82
C GLY A 89 2.84 15.64 15.03
N SER A 90 3.55 16.66 15.53
CA SER A 90 3.77 17.92 14.82
C SER A 90 4.69 17.80 13.61
N GLU A 91 5.73 16.97 13.71
CA GLU A 91 6.62 16.69 12.57
C GLU A 91 5.89 15.89 11.49
N LEU A 92 5.10 14.88 11.89
CA LEU A 92 4.25 14.13 10.97
C LEU A 92 3.25 15.07 10.27
N ALA A 93 2.56 15.92 11.02
CA ALA A 93 1.64 16.89 10.45
C ALA A 93 2.34 17.86 9.50
N GLY A 94 3.59 18.25 9.79
CA GLY A 94 4.43 19.06 8.91
C GLY A 94 4.75 18.35 7.59
N LEU A 95 5.19 17.08 7.65
CA LEU A 95 5.47 16.26 6.46
C LEU A 95 4.22 16.04 5.61
N LEU A 96 3.06 15.87 6.25
CA LEU A 96 1.78 15.69 5.57
C LEU A 96 1.22 16.99 4.96
N ARG A 97 1.81 18.17 5.19
CA ARG A 97 1.40 19.40 4.48
C ARG A 97 1.59 19.27 2.97
N ASP A 98 2.66 18.60 2.55
CA ASP A 98 2.98 18.33 1.14
C ASP A 98 2.57 16.90 0.74
N GLN A 99 1.48 16.37 1.31
CA GLN A 99 1.04 15.00 1.06
C GLN A 99 0.81 14.71 -0.43
N ASN A 100 0.38 15.69 -1.23
CA ASN A 100 0.20 15.52 -2.67
C ASN A 100 1.52 15.13 -3.36
N ARG A 101 2.61 15.81 -3.02
CA ARG A 101 3.93 15.49 -3.58
C ARG A 101 4.38 14.07 -3.22
N ILE A 102 4.03 13.58 -2.04
CA ILE A 102 4.32 12.20 -1.63
C ILE A 102 3.53 11.22 -2.52
N TRP A 103 2.25 11.49 -2.77
CA TRP A 103 1.42 10.65 -3.65
C TRP A 103 1.86 10.70 -5.11
N ASP A 104 2.28 11.87 -5.60
CA ASP A 104 2.84 12.01 -6.94
C ASP A 104 4.10 11.14 -7.08
N ALA A 105 4.99 11.16 -6.10
CA ALA A 105 6.19 10.32 -6.10
C ALA A 105 5.86 8.82 -6.05
N VAL A 106 4.90 8.40 -5.21
CA VAL A 106 4.44 7.00 -5.16
C VAL A 106 3.91 6.56 -6.52
N LYS A 107 3.11 7.42 -7.17
CA LYS A 107 2.57 7.15 -8.49
C LYS A 107 3.67 7.06 -9.55
N GLU A 108 4.59 8.01 -9.58
CA GLU A 108 5.72 8.00 -10.54
C GLU A 108 6.56 6.72 -10.44
N VAL A 109 6.82 6.24 -9.22
CA VAL A 109 7.56 4.99 -8.99
C VAL A 109 6.79 3.78 -9.54
N ASN A 110 5.50 3.68 -9.22
CA ASN A 110 4.66 2.57 -9.67
C ASN A 110 4.46 2.57 -11.19
N ASP A 111 4.22 3.75 -11.79
CA ASP A 111 4.09 3.92 -13.24
C ASP A 111 5.40 3.56 -13.96
N GLY A 112 6.54 3.91 -13.38
CA GLY A 112 7.86 3.53 -13.88
C GLY A 112 8.08 2.00 -13.92
N GLU A 113 7.72 1.28 -12.85
CA GLU A 113 7.82 -0.19 -12.84
C GLU A 113 6.86 -0.83 -13.86
N ASN A 114 5.65 -0.29 -14.01
CA ASN A 114 4.70 -0.75 -15.02
C ASN A 114 5.26 -0.61 -16.45
N GLU A 115 5.92 0.52 -16.74
CA GLU A 115 6.57 0.73 -18.04
C GLU A 115 7.75 -0.22 -18.26
N ILE A 116 8.57 -0.48 -17.24
CA ILE A 116 9.65 -1.48 -17.31
C ILE A 116 9.09 -2.87 -17.62
N ILE A 117 8.00 -3.27 -16.95
CA ILE A 117 7.34 -4.56 -17.19
C ILE A 117 6.84 -4.62 -18.63
N ARG A 118 6.14 -3.57 -19.10
CA ARG A 118 5.63 -3.50 -20.48
C ARG A 118 6.75 -3.66 -21.51
N ILE A 119 7.87 -2.94 -21.34
CA ILE A 119 9.01 -3.02 -22.25
C ILE A 119 9.61 -4.44 -22.25
N LYS A 120 9.82 -5.05 -21.08
CA LYS A 120 10.34 -6.43 -20.97
C LYS A 120 9.41 -7.46 -21.62
N THR A 121 8.11 -7.29 -21.49
CA THR A 121 7.14 -8.17 -22.15
C THR A 121 7.25 -8.07 -23.67
N GLU A 122 7.38 -6.86 -24.23
CA GLU A 122 7.52 -6.70 -25.67
C GLU A 122 8.89 -7.20 -26.18
N GLU A 123 9.97 -6.96 -25.45
CA GLU A 123 11.29 -7.51 -25.75
C GLU A 123 11.24 -9.04 -25.85
N ASN A 124 10.64 -9.71 -24.85
CA ASN A 124 10.46 -11.15 -24.86
C ASN A 124 9.59 -11.62 -26.04
N ARG A 125 8.54 -10.88 -26.40
CA ARG A 125 7.68 -11.20 -27.55
C ARG A 125 8.48 -11.17 -28.85
N ILE A 126 9.29 -10.13 -29.04
CA ILE A 126 10.12 -9.94 -30.23
C ILE A 126 11.21 -11.01 -30.31
N GLU A 127 11.90 -11.31 -29.20
CA GLU A 127 12.96 -12.31 -29.18
C GLU A 127 12.42 -13.72 -29.44
N ASN A 128 11.22 -14.03 -28.94
CA ASN A 128 10.52 -15.29 -29.25
C ASN A 128 10.15 -15.38 -30.74
N LEU A 129 9.62 -14.30 -31.33
CA LEU A 129 9.30 -14.26 -32.76
C LEU A 129 10.58 -14.44 -33.59
N LYS A 130 11.63 -13.69 -33.29
CA LYS A 130 12.94 -13.83 -33.94
C LYS A 130 13.47 -15.26 -33.84
N SER A 131 13.43 -15.86 -32.65
CA SER A 131 13.86 -17.25 -32.42
C SER A 131 13.06 -18.25 -33.26
N SER A 132 11.75 -18.02 -33.45
CA SER A 132 10.92 -18.85 -34.33
C SER A 132 11.28 -18.72 -35.81
N LEU A 133 11.84 -17.56 -36.22
CA LEU A 133 12.23 -17.27 -37.59
C LEU A 133 13.66 -17.71 -37.93
N ILE A 134 14.55 -17.83 -36.94
CA ILE A 134 15.96 -18.27 -37.13
C ILE A 134 16.07 -19.58 -37.93
N PRO A 135 15.29 -20.64 -37.64
CA PRO A 135 15.36 -21.89 -38.41
C PRO A 135 15.02 -21.75 -39.90
N TRP A 136 14.24 -20.72 -40.26
CA TRP A 136 13.81 -20.47 -41.64
C TRP A 136 14.76 -19.57 -42.40
N LYS A 137 15.78 -19.01 -41.76
CA LYS A 137 16.73 -18.08 -42.37
C LYS A 137 17.49 -18.70 -43.55
N GLU A 138 17.77 -20.00 -43.48
CA GLU A 138 18.47 -20.76 -44.52
C GLU A 138 17.51 -21.62 -45.36
N TYR A 139 16.22 -21.28 -45.36
CA TYR A 139 15.22 -22.09 -46.05
C TYR A 139 15.52 -22.14 -47.56
N PRO A 140 15.75 -23.34 -48.13
CA PRO A 140 16.35 -23.48 -49.46
C PRO A 140 15.34 -23.30 -50.60
N VAL A 141 14.04 -23.17 -50.30
CA VAL A 141 12.97 -23.09 -51.32
C VAL A 141 12.39 -21.67 -51.32
N PRO A 142 12.19 -21.04 -52.50
CA PRO A 142 11.57 -19.71 -52.59
C PRO A 142 10.17 -19.73 -51.98
N LEU A 143 9.90 -18.81 -51.05
CA LEU A 143 8.59 -18.68 -50.40
C LEU A 143 7.53 -18.07 -51.33
N GLU A 144 7.95 -17.38 -52.38
CA GLU A 144 7.06 -16.86 -53.41
C GLU A 144 7.09 -17.77 -54.65
N THR A 145 6.19 -18.75 -54.68
CA THR A 145 5.78 -19.38 -55.93
C THR A 145 4.57 -18.61 -56.43
N ALA A 146 4.72 -17.90 -57.56
CA ALA A 146 3.60 -17.30 -58.27
C ALA A 146 2.50 -18.36 -58.48
N GLY A 147 1.25 -17.97 -58.20
CA GLY A 147 0.07 -18.81 -58.49
C GLY A 147 -0.10 -19.08 -59.98
#